data_AF-A0A2M8MYE8-F1
#
_entry.id   AF-A0A2M8MYE8-F1
#
_cell.length_a   1.000
_cell.length_b   1.000
_cell.length_c   1.000
_cell.angle_alpha   90.00
_cell.angle_beta   90.00
_cell.angle_gamma   90.00
#
_symmetry.space_group_name_H-M   'P 1'
#
loop_
_entity.id
_entity.type
_entity.pdbx_description
1 polymer ?
#
loop_
_entity_poly.entity_id
_entity_poly.type
_entity_poly.pdbx_seq_one_letter_code
_entity_poly.pdbx_strand_id
1 'polypeptide(L)'
;MRMTGFSQVMARFDRIPDAAVALGLRVFPALVFWQSGRTKVEGLAIKDSTWFLFEHEYALPLIPSDLAAVAATLAEHVLPVLLILGLCTRLSALALLAMTAVIQIFVYPGAWITHGLWAAPLLAVVARGPGAWSLDRVLGLDGRRGARPRAAPMAGGTR
;
A
#
# COMPACT_ATOMS: atom_id res chain seq x y z
N MET A 1 35.15 20.72 -11.17
CA MET A 1 33.85 21.42 -11.26
C MET A 1 33.31 21.59 -9.83
N ARG A 2 33.23 22.82 -9.30
CA ARG A 2 32.78 23.06 -7.91
C ARG A 2 31.27 22.83 -7.83
N MET A 3 30.83 21.86 -7.03
CA MET A 3 29.42 21.66 -6.69
C MET A 3 28.90 22.90 -5.94
N THR A 4 27.88 23.56 -6.48
CA THR A 4 27.19 24.70 -5.85
C THR A 4 26.52 24.25 -4.54
N GLY A 5 26.28 25.17 -3.59
CA GLY A 5 25.63 24.85 -2.31
C GLY A 5 24.29 24.11 -2.47
N PHE A 6 23.51 24.45 -3.50
CA PHE A 6 22.27 23.75 -3.85
C PHE A 6 22.49 22.27 -4.21
N SER A 7 23.49 21.97 -5.05
CA SER A 7 23.81 20.59 -5.44
C SER A 7 24.29 19.74 -4.25
N GLN A 8 24.96 20.35 -3.27
CA GLN A 8 25.37 19.66 -2.04
C GLN A 8 24.18 19.32 -1.15
N VAL A 9 23.15 20.17 -1.12
CA VAL A 9 21.91 19.89 -0.38
C VAL A 9 21.13 18.75 -1.03
N MET A 10 20.98 18.75 -2.36
CA MET A 10 20.30 17.66 -3.07
C MET A 10 21.00 16.31 -2.86
N ALA A 11 22.34 16.27 -2.89
CA ALA A 11 23.12 15.06 -2.63
C ALA A 11 22.93 14.48 -1.20
N ARG A 12 22.40 15.27 -0.25
CA ARG A 12 22.05 14.76 1.08
C ARG A 12 20.73 13.98 1.07
N PHE A 13 19.80 14.29 0.15
CA PHE A 13 18.54 13.55 0.02
C PHE A 13 18.75 12.12 -0.50
N ASP A 14 19.81 11.89 -1.28
CA ASP A 14 20.22 10.55 -1.72
C ASP A 14 20.62 9.62 -0.56
N ARG A 15 20.81 10.17 0.65
CA ARG A 15 21.10 9.37 1.86
C ARG A 15 19.85 8.78 2.51
N ILE A 16 18.66 9.19 2.09
CA ILE A 16 17.42 8.60 2.60
C ILE A 16 17.36 7.15 2.12
N PRO A 17 17.33 6.15 3.03
CA PRO A 17 17.32 4.76 2.60
C PRO A 17 16.05 4.43 1.83
N ASP A 18 16.19 3.85 0.63
CA ASP A 18 15.06 3.35 -0.17
C ASP A 18 14.14 2.41 0.63
N ALA A 19 14.72 1.63 1.55
CA ALA A 19 13.98 0.74 2.44
C ALA A 19 13.03 1.51 3.38
N ALA A 20 13.46 2.66 3.89
CA ALA A 20 12.64 3.52 4.75
C ALA A 20 11.51 4.18 3.95
N VAL A 21 11.79 4.64 2.73
CA VAL A 21 10.75 5.16 1.82
C VAL A 21 9.71 4.09 1.51
N ALA A 22 10.16 2.89 1.12
CA ALA A 22 9.26 1.77 0.82
C ALA A 22 8.46 1.30 2.04
N LEU A 23 9.00 1.41 3.26
CA LEU A 23 8.24 1.17 4.49
C LEU A 23 7.16 2.25 4.69
N GLY A 24 7.49 3.53 4.52
CA GLY A 24 6.52 4.62 4.62
C GLY A 24 5.35 4.47 3.64
N LEU A 25 5.64 4.11 2.38
CA LEU A 25 4.62 3.84 1.36
C LEU A 25 3.68 2.68 1.71
N ARG A 26 4.07 1.79 2.63
CA ARG A 26 3.23 0.69 3.12
C ARG A 26 2.46 1.07 4.39
N VAL A 27 3.15 1.66 5.35
CA VAL A 27 2.61 1.92 6.70
C VAL A 27 1.48 2.94 6.67
N PHE A 28 1.66 4.09 6.01
CA PHE A 28 0.66 5.15 6.07
C PHE A 28 -0.69 4.77 5.46
N PRO A 29 -0.77 4.23 4.22
CA PRO A 29 -2.06 3.75 3.71
C PRO A 29 -2.59 2.57 4.54
N ALA A 30 -1.74 1.64 5.00
CA ALA A 30 -2.19 0.54 5.87
C ALA A 30 -2.90 1.03 7.14
N LEU A 31 -2.35 2.03 7.81
CA LEU A 31 -2.92 2.56 9.04
C LEU A 31 -4.30 3.19 8.84
N VAL A 32 -4.55 3.81 7.67
CA VAL A 32 -5.89 4.32 7.33
C VAL A 32 -6.91 3.19 7.32
N PHE A 33 -6.62 2.11 6.60
CA PHE A 33 -7.51 0.96 6.51
C PHE A 33 -7.66 0.25 7.85
N TRP A 34 -6.57 0.11 8.61
CA TRP A 34 -6.63 -0.46 9.96
C TRP A 34 -7.56 0.34 10.88
N GLN A 35 -7.40 1.67 10.90
CA GLN A 35 -8.25 2.55 11.70
C GLN A 35 -9.72 2.46 11.25
N SER A 36 -9.98 2.39 9.95
CA SER A 36 -11.32 2.11 9.39
C SER A 36 -11.89 0.77 9.87
N GLY A 37 -11.09 -0.31 9.87
CA GLY A 37 -11.52 -1.61 10.38
C GLY A 37 -11.85 -1.56 11.88
N ARG A 38 -11.07 -0.82 12.66
CA ARG A 38 -11.29 -0.67 14.11
C ARG A 38 -12.60 0.06 14.44
N THR A 39 -13.14 0.89 13.57
CA THR A 39 -14.45 1.51 13.82
C THR A 39 -15.60 0.52 13.66
N LYS A 40 -15.41 -0.54 12.87
CA LYS A 40 -16.44 -1.55 12.51
C LYS A 40 -16.69 -2.63 13.55
N VAL A 41 -15.78 -2.81 14.51
CA VAL A 41 -15.83 -3.94 15.46
C VAL A 41 -15.83 -3.50 16.91
N GLU A 42 -16.49 -4.30 17.75
CA GLU A 42 -16.41 -4.25 19.21
C GLU A 42 -15.94 -5.61 19.72
N GLY A 43 -14.78 -5.65 20.36
CA GLY A 43 -14.09 -6.91 20.64
C GLY A 43 -13.82 -7.69 19.35
N LEU A 44 -14.42 -8.88 19.25
CA LEU A 44 -14.34 -9.78 18.08
C LEU A 44 -15.60 -9.75 17.20
N ALA A 45 -16.63 -8.99 17.58
CA ALA A 45 -17.89 -8.91 16.85
C ALA A 45 -17.95 -7.66 15.95
N ILE A 46 -18.67 -7.76 14.84
CA ILE A 46 -19.02 -6.61 13.99
C ILE A 46 -20.18 -5.86 14.65
N LYS A 47 -20.08 -4.53 14.74
CA LYS A 47 -21.11 -3.68 15.37
C LYS A 47 -22.37 -3.62 14.53
N ASP A 48 -23.52 -3.49 15.20
CA ASP A 48 -24.82 -3.20 14.57
C ASP A 48 -24.77 -1.98 13.65
N SER A 49 -24.03 -0.94 14.02
CA SER A 49 -23.84 0.25 13.19
C SER A 49 -23.10 -0.05 11.88
N THR A 50 -22.25 -1.07 11.83
CA THR A 50 -21.57 -1.46 10.58
C THR A 50 -22.54 -2.14 9.64
N TRP A 51 -23.36 -3.05 10.13
CA TRP A 51 -24.41 -3.68 9.33
C TRP A 51 -25.35 -2.63 8.75
N PHE A 52 -25.81 -1.68 9.59
CA PHE A 52 -26.65 -0.56 9.17
C PHE A 52 -25.98 0.28 8.07
N LEU A 53 -24.71 0.63 8.23
CA LEU A 53 -23.96 1.39 7.21
C LEU A 53 -23.90 0.64 5.88
N PHE A 54 -23.60 -0.66 5.89
CA PHE A 54 -23.51 -1.44 4.66
C PHE A 54 -24.87 -1.64 3.98
N GLU A 55 -25.95 -1.72 4.74
CA GLU A 55 -27.31 -1.88 4.23
C GLU A 55 -27.88 -0.58 3.64
N HIS A 56 -27.70 0.54 4.35
CA HIS A 56 -28.42 1.77 4.02
C HIS A 56 -27.56 2.89 3.43
N GLU A 57 -26.28 2.98 3.82
CA GLU A 57 -25.42 4.12 3.42
C GLU A 57 -24.43 3.74 2.31
N TYR A 58 -23.73 2.61 2.45
CA TYR A 58 -22.76 2.15 1.45
C TYR A 58 -23.43 1.42 0.30
N ALA A 59 -24.46 0.61 0.60
CA ALA A 59 -25.40 -0.01 -0.35
C ALA A 59 -24.74 -0.43 -1.69
N LEU A 60 -23.70 -1.28 -1.63
CA LEU A 60 -22.93 -1.67 -2.82
C LEU A 60 -23.84 -2.38 -3.84
N PRO A 61 -23.78 -2.03 -5.13
CA PRO A 61 -24.77 -2.48 -6.11
C PRO A 61 -24.70 -3.96 -6.48
N LEU A 62 -23.57 -4.64 -6.24
CA LEU A 62 -23.30 -5.99 -6.73
C LEU A 62 -23.08 -7.02 -5.62
N ILE A 63 -22.88 -6.58 -4.38
CA ILE A 63 -22.49 -7.45 -3.27
C ILE A 63 -23.54 -7.30 -2.17
N PRO A 64 -24.15 -8.41 -1.69
CA PRO A 64 -25.03 -8.37 -0.52
C PRO A 64 -24.37 -7.62 0.65
N SER A 65 -25.16 -6.78 1.34
CA SER A 65 -24.66 -5.89 2.38
C SER A 65 -23.98 -6.63 3.53
N ASP A 66 -24.50 -7.81 3.88
CA ASP A 66 -23.96 -8.70 4.90
C ASP A 66 -22.57 -9.23 4.52
N LEU A 67 -22.42 -9.76 3.30
CA LEU A 67 -21.15 -10.23 2.78
C LEU A 67 -20.14 -9.09 2.65
N ALA A 68 -20.60 -7.92 2.19
CA ALA A 68 -19.76 -6.74 2.06
C ALA A 68 -19.23 -6.25 3.42
N ALA A 69 -20.08 -6.23 4.47
CA ALA A 69 -19.68 -5.84 5.81
C ALA A 69 -18.60 -6.76 6.40
N VAL A 70 -18.77 -8.08 6.27
CA VAL A 70 -17.79 -9.07 6.73
C VAL A 70 -16.49 -8.95 5.93
N ALA A 71 -16.59 -8.95 4.60
CA ALA A 71 -15.43 -8.93 3.72
C ALA A 71 -14.59 -7.65 3.92
N ALA A 72 -15.24 -6.48 3.98
CA ALA A 72 -14.56 -5.22 4.23
C ALA A 72 -13.89 -5.20 5.61
N THR A 73 -14.60 -5.64 6.66
CA THR A 73 -14.04 -5.69 8.02
C THR A 73 -12.82 -6.60 8.10
N LEU A 74 -12.88 -7.79 7.52
CA LEU A 74 -11.75 -8.72 7.48
C LEU A 74 -10.58 -8.15 6.67
N ALA A 75 -10.85 -7.62 5.47
CA ALA A 75 -9.84 -7.04 4.60
C ALA A 75 -9.10 -5.88 5.26
N GLU A 76 -9.82 -5.00 5.96
CA GLU A 76 -9.27 -3.83 6.68
C GLU A 76 -8.45 -4.18 7.92
N HIS A 77 -8.56 -5.40 8.45
CA HIS A 77 -7.66 -5.86 9.51
C HIS A 77 -6.48 -6.65 8.94
N VAL A 78 -6.75 -7.58 8.02
CA VAL A 78 -5.73 -8.52 7.51
C VAL A 78 -4.77 -7.84 6.54
N LEU A 79 -5.28 -7.14 5.52
CA LEU A 79 -4.44 -6.59 4.46
C LEU A 79 -3.47 -5.50 4.97
N PRO A 80 -3.87 -4.58 5.88
CA PRO A 80 -2.94 -3.64 6.49
C PRO A 80 -1.79 -4.31 7.25
N VAL A 81 -2.07 -5.35 8.03
CA VAL A 81 -1.05 -6.10 8.77
C VAL A 81 -0.07 -6.75 7.79
N LEU A 82 -0.58 -7.44 6.76
CA LEU A 82 0.26 -8.04 5.72
C LEU A 82 1.11 -6.99 5.00
N LEU A 83 0.53 -5.82 4.69
CA LEU A 83 1.23 -4.74 3.99
C LEU A 83 2.36 -4.14 4.86
N ILE A 84 2.11 -3.90 6.15
CA ILE A 84 3.11 -3.38 7.10
C ILE A 84 4.27 -4.36 7.27
N LEU A 85 3.97 -5.64 7.50
CA LEU A 85 5.00 -6.69 7.57
C LEU A 85 5.74 -6.87 6.24
N GLY A 86 5.12 -6.47 5.14
CA GLY A 86 5.65 -6.64 3.80
C GLY A 86 5.60 -8.10 3.38
N LEU A 87 4.47 -8.76 3.61
CA LEU A 87 4.17 -10.12 3.20
C LEU A 87 3.13 -10.12 2.06
N CYS A 88 3.43 -10.84 0.97
CA CYS A 88 2.65 -10.82 -0.28
C CYS A 88 2.35 -9.38 -0.73
N THR A 89 3.35 -8.49 -0.58
CA THR A 89 3.15 -7.04 -0.49
C THR A 89 2.47 -6.44 -1.71
N ARG A 90 2.82 -6.88 -2.91
CA ARG A 90 2.20 -6.40 -4.15
C ARG A 90 0.72 -6.79 -4.23
N LEU A 91 0.37 -7.99 -3.77
CA LEU A 91 -1.01 -8.46 -3.73
C LEU A 91 -1.80 -7.72 -2.65
N SER A 92 -1.22 -7.56 -1.45
CA SER A 92 -1.84 -6.79 -0.36
C SER A 92 -2.11 -5.34 -0.78
N ALA A 93 -1.15 -4.69 -1.45
CA ALA A 93 -1.31 -3.33 -1.96
C ALA A 93 -2.35 -3.25 -3.08
N LEU A 94 -2.38 -4.23 -4.00
CA LEU A 94 -3.36 -4.28 -5.08
C LEU A 94 -4.79 -4.47 -4.54
N ALA A 95 -4.96 -5.34 -3.54
CA ALA A 95 -6.25 -5.56 -2.89
C ALA A 95 -6.76 -4.30 -2.19
N LEU A 96 -5.89 -3.58 -1.45
CA LEU A 96 -6.24 -2.29 -0.84
C LEU A 96 -6.49 -1.19 -1.88
N LEU A 97 -5.81 -1.22 -3.02
CA LEU A 97 -6.05 -0.30 -4.12
C LEU A 97 -7.42 -0.57 -4.77
N ALA A 98 -7.79 -1.83 -4.97
CA ALA A 98 -9.12 -2.22 -5.43
C ALA A 98 -10.20 -1.79 -4.44
N MET A 99 -9.98 -1.98 -3.14
CA MET A 99 -10.88 -1.48 -2.10
C MET A 99 -11.01 0.04 -2.13
N THR A 100 -9.90 0.77 -2.29
CA THR A 100 -9.91 2.23 -2.50
C THR A 100 -10.78 2.62 -3.69
N ALA A 101 -10.67 1.89 -4.81
CA ALA A 101 -11.47 2.15 -6.00
C ALA A 101 -12.97 1.91 -5.75
N VAL A 102 -13.33 0.83 -5.05
CA VAL A 102 -14.73 0.56 -4.65
C VAL A 102 -15.28 1.69 -3.79
N ILE A 103 -14.54 2.11 -2.75
CA ILE A 103 -14.95 3.21 -1.87
C ILE A 103 -15.11 4.50 -2.67
N GLN A 104 -14.16 4.83 -3.55
CA GLN A 104 -14.21 6.03 -4.39
C GLN A 104 -15.40 6.03 -5.35
N ILE A 105 -15.69 4.90 -6.00
CA ILE A 105 -16.71 4.86 -7.06
C ILE A 105 -18.11 4.77 -6.46
N PHE A 106 -18.30 3.96 -5.42
CA PHE A 106 -19.62 3.59 -4.94
C PHE A 106 -20.01 4.20 -3.59
N VAL A 107 -19.05 4.63 -2.76
CA VAL A 107 -19.34 5.05 -1.38
C VAL A 107 -19.14 6.56 -1.19
N TYR A 108 -17.94 7.08 -1.45
CA TYR A 108 -17.60 8.49 -1.22
C TYR A 108 -16.94 9.13 -2.45
N PRO A 109 -17.68 9.39 -3.55
CA PRO A 109 -17.11 9.94 -4.77
C PRO A 109 -16.52 11.33 -4.63
N GLY A 110 -17.02 12.13 -3.69
CA GLY A 110 -16.48 13.46 -3.39
C GLY A 110 -15.11 13.45 -2.70
N ALA A 111 -14.67 12.32 -2.14
CA ALA A 111 -13.44 12.23 -1.34
C ALA A 111 -12.17 11.92 -2.17
N TRP A 112 -12.15 12.30 -3.46
CA TRP A 112 -11.11 11.90 -4.41
C TRP A 112 -9.69 12.32 -4.03
N ILE A 113 -9.51 13.48 -3.38
CA ILE A 113 -8.19 13.90 -2.88
C ILE A 113 -7.71 12.92 -1.80
N THR A 114 -8.58 12.62 -0.84
CA THR A 114 -8.30 11.69 0.25
C THR A 114 -7.98 10.30 -0.28
N HIS A 115 -8.80 9.76 -1.17
CA HIS A 115 -8.57 8.45 -1.78
C HIS A 115 -7.32 8.42 -2.65
N GLY A 116 -6.99 9.53 -3.33
CA GLY A 116 -5.75 9.70 -4.07
C GLY A 116 -4.50 9.60 -3.18
N LEU A 117 -4.56 10.15 -1.96
CA LEU A 117 -3.46 10.06 -0.99
C LEU A 117 -3.22 8.63 -0.50
N TRP A 118 -4.23 7.75 -0.54
CA TRP A 118 -4.08 6.33 -0.22
C TRP A 118 -3.63 5.54 -1.45
N ALA A 119 -4.24 5.82 -2.60
CA ALA A 119 -4.01 5.11 -3.85
C ALA A 119 -2.59 5.33 -4.39
N ALA A 120 -2.05 6.55 -4.33
CA ALA A 120 -0.73 6.86 -4.84
C ALA A 120 0.41 6.03 -4.19
N PRO A 121 0.54 5.96 -2.85
CA PRO A 121 1.54 5.11 -2.23
C PRO A 121 1.27 3.61 -2.47
N LEU A 122 0.02 3.16 -2.48
CA LEU A 122 -0.33 1.77 -2.81
C LEU A 122 0.12 1.40 -4.23
N LEU A 123 -0.13 2.27 -5.22
CA LEU A 123 0.32 2.10 -6.60
C LEU A 123 1.85 2.07 -6.69
N ALA A 124 2.53 2.94 -5.93
CA ALA A 124 3.99 2.93 -5.85
C ALA A 124 4.52 1.60 -5.29
N VAL A 125 3.86 1.02 -4.28
CA VAL A 125 4.19 -0.31 -3.74
C VAL A 125 3.93 -1.40 -4.77
N VAL A 126 2.78 -1.37 -5.47
CA VAL A 126 2.46 -2.33 -6.54
C VAL A 126 3.51 -2.28 -7.64
N ALA A 127 4.00 -1.11 -8.03
CA ALA A 127 4.99 -0.96 -9.10
C ALA A 127 6.41 -1.32 -8.64
N ARG A 128 6.87 -0.74 -7.52
CA ARG A 128 8.27 -0.80 -7.06
C ARG A 128 8.58 -2.01 -6.18
N GLY A 129 7.55 -2.63 -5.60
CA GLY A 129 7.66 -3.80 -4.74
C GLY A 129 7.91 -3.46 -3.27
N PRO A 130 8.27 -4.46 -2.45
CA PRO A 130 8.14 -4.38 -1.00
C PRO A 130 9.24 -3.62 -0.26
N GLY A 131 10.37 -3.34 -0.93
CA GLY A 131 11.56 -2.77 -0.28
C GLY A 131 12.36 -3.81 0.52
N ALA A 132 13.56 -3.41 0.98
CA ALA A 132 14.48 -4.32 1.66
C ALA A 132 14.02 -4.74 3.07
N TRP A 133 13.23 -3.90 3.74
CA TRP A 133 12.65 -4.19 5.06
C TRP A 133 11.26 -4.82 4.93
N SER A 134 11.21 -6.02 4.37
CA SER A 134 9.96 -6.76 4.15
C SER A 134 10.16 -8.25 4.38
N LEU A 135 9.11 -8.94 4.84
CA LEU A 135 9.13 -10.39 4.91
C LEU A 135 9.27 -11.04 3.53
N ASP A 136 8.72 -10.42 2.48
CA ASP A 136 8.91 -10.87 1.10
C ASP A 136 10.40 -10.92 0.72
N ARG A 137 11.21 -9.96 1.17
CA ARG A 137 12.66 -9.98 0.93
C ARG A 137 13.35 -11.09 1.71
N VAL A 138 12.97 -11.29 2.98
CA VAL A 138 13.53 -12.33 3.85
C VAL A 138 13.20 -13.73 3.31
N LEU A 139 11.96 -13.92 2.85
CA LEU A 139 11.43 -15.19 2.34
C LEU A 139 11.72 -15.40 0.84
N GLY A 140 12.24 -14.38 0.13
CA GLY A 140 12.55 -14.47 -1.31
C GLY A 140 11.33 -14.41 -2.24
N LEU A 141 10.21 -13.88 -1.77
CA LEU A 141 8.94 -13.75 -2.49
C LEU A 141 8.88 -12.51 -3.40
N ASP A 142 9.84 -11.60 -3.30
CA ASP A 142 9.82 -10.32 -4.02
C ASP A 142 10.23 -10.40 -5.50
N GLY A 143 10.46 -11.61 -6.02
CA GLY A 143 10.76 -11.89 -7.44
C GLY A 143 12.10 -11.34 -7.94
N ARG A 144 12.88 -10.66 -7.08
CA ARG A 144 14.15 -10.00 -7.47
C ARG A 144 15.37 -10.91 -7.37
N ARG A 145 15.24 -12.12 -6.82
CA ARG A 145 16.33 -13.12 -6.76
C ARG A 145 16.81 -13.60 -8.15
N GLY A 146 16.12 -13.26 -9.25
CA GLY A 146 16.50 -13.65 -10.62
C GLY A 146 17.16 -12.56 -11.48
N ALA A 147 17.12 -11.29 -11.07
CA ALA A 147 17.74 -10.22 -11.85
C ALA A 147 19.24 -10.16 -11.50
N ARG A 148 20.06 -10.95 -12.22
CA ARG A 148 21.51 -10.74 -12.25
C ARG A 148 21.78 -9.24 -12.43
N PRO A 149 22.70 -8.62 -11.68
CA PRO A 149 23.11 -7.25 -11.98
C PRO A 149 23.50 -7.22 -13.45
N ARG A 150 22.80 -6.39 -14.23
CA ARG A 150 23.11 -6.16 -15.64
C ARG A 150 24.59 -5.75 -15.63
N ALA A 151 25.45 -6.61 -16.15
CA ALA A 151 26.88 -6.31 -16.23
C ALA A 151 27.00 -4.90 -16.79
N ALA A 152 27.72 -4.03 -16.09
CA ALA A 152 28.01 -2.71 -16.60
C ALA A 152 28.51 -2.86 -18.04
N PRO A 153 28.13 -1.97 -18.98
CA PRO A 153 28.76 -1.97 -20.29
C PRO A 153 30.26 -1.94 -20.02
N MET A 154 30.98 -2.99 -20.44
CA MET A 154 32.43 -2.96 -20.45
C MET A 154 32.77 -1.70 -21.22
N ALA A 155 33.31 -0.70 -20.51
CA ALA A 155 33.87 0.47 -21.16
C ALA A 155 34.93 -0.09 -22.11
N GLY A 156 34.59 -0.14 -23.39
CA GLY A 156 35.45 -0.61 -24.45
C GLY A 156 36.68 0.27 -24.42
N GLY A 157 37.75 -0.27 -23.86
CA GLY A 157 39.06 0.35 -23.88
C GLY A 157 39.53 0.48 -25.32
N THR A 158 40.02 1.68 -25.60
CA THR A 158 41.18 1.97 -26.46
C THR A 158 41.13 1.44 -27.90
N ARG A 159 41.04 2.37 -28.84
CA ARG A 159 42.23 2.98 -29.48
C ARG A 159 41.87 4.35 -30.03
#